data_AF-A0A354CVT0-F1
#
_entry.id   AF-A0A354CVT0-F1
#
_cell.length_a   1.000
_cell.length_b   1.000
_cell.length_c   1.000
_cell.angle_alpha   90.00
_cell.angle_beta   90.00
_cell.angle_gamma   90.00
#
_symmetry.space_group_name_H-M   'P 1'
#
loop_
_entity.id
_entity.type
_entity.pdbx_description
1 polymer ?
#
loop_
_entity_poly.entity_id
_entity_poly.type
_entity_poly.pdbx_seq_one_letter_code
_entity_poly.pdbx_strand_id
1 'polypeptide(L)'
;MMDTNKLYELWLEKAVIDPDLKTELEDVKGKDDEIFDRFYRELEFGTGGLRGVIGAGTNRMNIYTVNKATQGLASYVLNHGGKSVAISYDSRIKSDYFAKNAACVFAGNGIKVNIYPELMPTPLLSWAVRHLKCDAGVMVTASHNPAKYNGYKV
;
A
#
# COMPACT_ATOMS: atom_id res chain seq x y z
N MET A 1 17.94 -9.12 16.03
CA MET A 1 17.90 -7.85 15.30
C MET A 1 17.88 -8.21 13.82
N MET A 2 16.96 -7.64 13.03
CA MET A 2 16.85 -7.98 11.60
C MET A 2 18.10 -7.44 10.88
N ASP A 3 18.72 -8.25 10.03
CA ASP A 3 19.87 -7.81 9.25
C ASP A 3 19.36 -6.93 8.09
N THR A 4 19.44 -5.62 8.27
CA THR A 4 18.95 -4.62 7.31
C THR A 4 19.68 -4.68 5.99
N ASN A 5 20.97 -5.07 5.97
CA ASN A 5 21.76 -5.21 4.75
C ASN A 5 21.31 -6.41 3.93
N LYS A 6 21.09 -7.55 4.59
CA LYS A 6 20.54 -8.73 3.92
C LYS A 6 19.15 -8.46 3.31
N LEU A 7 18.32 -7.70 4.00
CA LEU A 7 16.99 -7.33 3.50
C LEU A 7 17.07 -6.34 2.34
N TYR A 8 18.01 -5.39 2.40
CA TYR A 8 18.31 -4.48 1.30
C TYR A 8 18.79 -5.21 0.03
N GLU A 9 19.72 -6.17 0.17
CA GLU A 9 20.19 -7.01 -0.95
C GLU A 9 19.04 -7.81 -1.57
N LEU A 10 18.15 -8.38 -0.75
CA LEU A 10 16.95 -9.05 -1.25
C LEU A 10 16.06 -8.10 -2.05
N TRP A 11 15.89 -6.86 -1.60
CA TRP A 11 15.12 -5.85 -2.32
C TRP A 11 15.77 -5.43 -3.62
N LEU A 12 17.10 -5.26 -3.67
CA LEU A 12 17.84 -5.00 -4.90
C LEU A 12 17.56 -6.07 -5.98
N GLU A 13 17.48 -7.34 -5.56
CA GLU A 13 17.24 -8.45 -6.49
C GLU A 13 15.75 -8.59 -6.88
N LYS A 14 14.84 -8.46 -5.92
CA LYS A 14 13.44 -8.87 -6.08
C LYS A 14 12.45 -7.72 -6.28
N ALA A 15 12.79 -6.49 -5.89
CA ALA A 15 11.87 -5.36 -5.94
C ALA A 15 11.76 -4.75 -7.36
N VAL A 16 11.29 -5.54 -8.33
CA VAL A 16 11.30 -5.18 -9.77
C VAL A 16 9.97 -4.65 -10.33
N ILE A 17 8.87 -4.76 -9.58
CA ILE A 17 7.54 -4.36 -10.06
C ILE A 17 7.42 -2.84 -10.29
N ASP A 18 8.03 -2.04 -9.42
CA ASP A 18 8.01 -0.57 -9.51
C ASP A 18 9.42 -0.07 -9.87
N PRO A 19 9.63 0.46 -11.09
CA PRO A 19 10.93 0.90 -11.56
C PRO A 19 11.60 1.96 -10.68
N ASP A 20 10.80 2.85 -10.06
CA ASP A 20 11.34 3.91 -9.22
C ASP A 20 12.06 3.33 -7.99
N LEU A 21 11.58 2.19 -7.47
CA LEU A 21 12.20 1.54 -6.31
C LEU A 21 13.58 1.00 -6.65
N LYS A 22 13.80 0.52 -7.88
CA LYS A 22 15.12 0.05 -8.31
C LYS A 22 16.11 1.21 -8.35
N THR A 23 15.71 2.35 -8.91
CA THR A 23 16.53 3.56 -8.92
C THR A 23 16.83 4.02 -7.49
N GLU A 24 15.82 4.08 -6.62
CA GLU A 24 16.02 4.46 -5.22
C GLU A 24 16.97 3.52 -4.46
N LEU A 25 16.90 2.22 -4.70
CA LEU A 25 17.78 1.24 -4.05
C LEU A 25 19.23 1.43 -4.49
N GLU A 26 19.49 1.61 -5.80
CA GLU A 26 20.84 1.89 -6.29
C GLU A 26 21.38 3.23 -5.76
N ASP A 27 20.53 4.25 -5.65
CA ASP A 27 20.91 5.59 -5.16
C ASP A 27 21.34 5.60 -3.68
N VAL A 28 20.91 4.61 -2.89
CA VAL A 28 21.30 4.48 -1.48
C VAL A 28 22.44 3.50 -1.22
N LYS A 29 23.01 2.93 -2.29
CA LYS A 29 24.15 2.01 -2.17
C LYS A 29 25.33 2.68 -1.45
N GLY A 30 25.82 2.04 -0.38
CA GLY A 30 26.89 2.56 0.46
C GLY A 30 26.48 3.69 1.42
N LYS A 31 25.18 3.97 1.56
CA LYS A 31 24.63 4.93 2.54
C LYS A 31 23.96 4.17 3.67
N ASP A 32 24.76 3.64 4.59
CA ASP A 32 24.31 2.71 5.63
C ASP A 32 23.17 3.27 6.50
N ASP A 33 23.20 4.56 6.83
CA ASP A 33 22.13 5.22 7.60
C ASP A 33 20.78 5.26 6.85
N GLU A 34 20.82 5.50 5.53
CA GLU A 34 19.62 5.49 4.68
C GLU A 34 19.06 4.07 4.51
N ILE A 35 19.94 3.09 4.34
CA ILE A 35 19.56 1.68 4.29
C ILE A 35 18.93 1.28 5.63
N PHE A 36 19.58 1.63 6.74
CA PHE A 36 19.04 1.36 8.07
C PHE A 36 17.65 1.97 8.23
N ASP A 37 17.46 3.28 7.99
CA ASP A 37 16.15 3.95 8.15
C ASP A 37 15.03 3.33 7.27
N ARG A 38 15.36 2.82 6.10
CA ARG A 38 14.40 2.18 5.18
C ARG A 38 14.01 0.76 5.60
N PHE A 39 14.88 0.04 6.31
CA PHE A 39 14.74 -1.39 6.54
C PHE A 39 14.71 -1.83 8.02
N TYR A 40 15.00 -0.95 8.98
CA TYR A 40 15.11 -1.32 10.40
C TYR A 40 13.79 -1.82 11.02
N ARG A 41 12.65 -1.54 10.37
CA ARG A 41 11.32 -1.99 10.81
C ARG A 41 10.38 -2.16 9.62
N GLU A 42 9.22 -2.75 9.89
CA GLU A 42 8.08 -2.70 8.99
C GLU A 42 7.20 -1.48 9.30
N LEU A 43 6.50 -0.99 8.28
CA LEU A 43 5.47 0.02 8.46
C LEU A 43 4.25 -0.59 9.16
N GLU A 44 3.84 0.01 10.28
CA GLU A 44 2.78 -0.54 11.13
C GLU A 44 1.41 0.11 10.87
N PHE A 45 0.35 -0.68 11.05
CA PHE A 45 -1.03 -0.20 10.97
C PHE A 45 -1.39 0.59 12.23
N GLY A 46 -1.56 1.91 12.08
CA GLY A 46 -2.05 2.78 13.15
C GLY A 46 -3.56 3.04 13.06
N THR A 47 -4.07 3.90 13.94
CA THR A 47 -5.47 4.36 13.92
C THR A 47 -5.88 5.00 12.58
N GLY A 48 -4.90 5.57 11.87
CA GLY A 48 -5.08 6.21 10.59
C GLY A 48 -4.75 5.34 9.37
N GLY A 49 -4.63 4.03 9.54
CA GLY A 49 -4.11 3.08 8.54
C GLY A 49 -2.58 3.02 8.51
N LEU A 50 -2.04 2.41 7.46
CA LEU A 50 -0.62 2.52 7.11
C LEU A 50 -0.35 3.93 6.58
N ARG A 51 0.73 4.56 7.04
CA ARG A 51 1.21 5.84 6.50
C ARG A 51 2.72 5.89 6.57
N GLY A 52 3.34 6.29 5.47
CA GLY A 52 4.79 6.39 5.38
C GLY A 52 5.22 7.24 4.20
N VAL A 53 6.49 7.63 4.21
CA VAL A 53 7.13 8.24 3.04
C VAL A 53 7.14 7.22 1.91
N ILE A 54 6.82 7.65 0.69
CA ILE A 54 6.94 6.80 -0.49
C ILE A 54 8.41 6.45 -0.69
N GLY A 55 8.72 5.17 -0.92
CA GLY A 55 10.06 4.77 -1.32
C GLY A 55 10.36 3.30 -1.09
N ALA A 56 11.60 2.91 -1.39
CA ALA A 56 12.07 1.53 -1.22
C ALA A 56 12.34 1.19 0.25
N GLY A 57 11.92 0.00 0.67
CA GLY A 57 12.13 -0.53 2.01
C GLY A 57 10.86 -0.92 2.76
N THR A 58 11.03 -1.69 3.83
CA THR A 58 9.91 -2.17 4.67
C THR A 58 9.32 -1.08 5.55
N ASN A 59 10.07 -0.03 5.87
CA ASN A 59 9.62 1.15 6.62
C ASN A 59 9.14 2.28 5.66
N ARG A 60 8.64 1.92 4.48
CA ARG A 60 8.17 2.86 3.46
C ARG A 60 6.83 2.44 2.87
N MET A 61 6.12 3.42 2.30
CA MET A 61 4.98 3.15 1.44
C MET A 61 5.46 2.83 0.03
N ASN A 62 5.10 1.66 -0.45
CA ASN A 62 5.39 1.20 -1.81
C ASN A 62 4.41 0.10 -2.19
N ILE A 63 4.52 -0.37 -3.44
CA ILE A 63 3.67 -1.42 -3.98
C ILE A 63 3.69 -2.71 -3.16
N TYR A 64 4.83 -3.11 -2.59
CA TYR A 64 4.94 -4.34 -1.80
C TYR A 64 4.23 -4.21 -0.45
N THR A 65 4.40 -3.06 0.22
CA THR A 65 3.68 -2.74 1.46
C THR A 65 2.17 -2.74 1.23
N VAL A 66 1.71 -2.10 0.13
CA VAL A 66 0.30 -2.08 -0.26
C VAL A 66 -0.21 -3.49 -0.54
N ASN A 67 0.49 -4.26 -1.39
CA ASN A 67 0.07 -5.61 -1.77
C ASN A 67 0.04 -6.57 -0.57
N LYS A 68 1.01 -6.48 0.35
CA LYS A 68 1.03 -7.26 1.59
C LYS A 68 -0.18 -6.95 2.47
N ALA A 69 -0.49 -5.66 2.65
CA ALA A 69 -1.65 -5.22 3.42
C ALA A 69 -2.97 -5.65 2.75
N THR A 70 -3.08 -5.49 1.43
CA THR A 70 -4.24 -5.91 0.66
C THR A 70 -4.43 -7.42 0.71
N GLN A 71 -3.37 -8.22 0.62
CA GLN A 71 -3.46 -9.67 0.75
C GLN A 71 -3.97 -10.08 2.13
N GLY A 72 -3.50 -9.41 3.20
CA GLY A 72 -4.02 -9.63 4.55
C GLY A 72 -5.52 -9.32 4.66
N LEU A 73 -5.97 -8.20 4.09
CA LEU A 73 -7.39 -7.85 4.05
C LEU A 73 -8.21 -8.81 3.17
N ALA A 74 -7.69 -9.25 2.03
CA ALA A 74 -8.33 -10.22 1.16
C ALA A 74 -8.61 -11.54 1.91
N SER A 75 -7.58 -12.06 2.59
CA SER A 75 -7.73 -13.24 3.45
C SER A 75 -8.77 -13.02 4.55
N TYR A 76 -8.77 -11.85 5.20
CA TYR A 76 -9.75 -11.51 6.23
C TYR A 76 -11.18 -11.50 5.67
N VAL A 77 -11.42 -10.82 4.54
CA VAL A 77 -12.74 -10.73 3.89
C VAL A 77 -13.26 -12.13 3.54
N LEU A 78 -12.44 -12.97 2.91
CA LEU A 78 -12.83 -14.33 2.53
C LEU A 78 -13.14 -15.21 3.74
N ASN A 79 -12.31 -15.13 4.80
CA ASN A 79 -12.52 -15.91 6.02
C ASN A 79 -13.82 -15.54 6.76
N HIS A 80 -14.39 -14.36 6.49
CA HIS A 80 -15.66 -13.90 7.05
C HIS A 80 -16.82 -14.02 6.05
N GLY A 81 -16.64 -14.76 4.94
CA GLY A 81 -17.67 -14.99 3.93
C GLY A 81 -17.96 -13.80 3.01
N GLY A 82 -17.15 -12.75 3.09
CA GLY A 82 -17.22 -11.59 2.20
C GLY A 82 -16.65 -11.89 0.82
N LYS A 83 -17.08 -11.12 -0.17
CA LYS A 83 -16.74 -11.34 -1.59
C LYS A 83 -16.64 -10.07 -2.41
N SER A 84 -16.72 -8.90 -1.78
CA SER A 84 -16.69 -7.62 -2.46
C SER A 84 -16.04 -6.50 -1.65
N VAL A 85 -15.34 -5.61 -2.33
CA VAL A 85 -14.69 -4.45 -1.72
C VAL A 85 -14.93 -3.19 -2.54
N ALA A 86 -14.87 -2.03 -1.90
CA ALA A 86 -14.81 -0.74 -2.56
C ALA A 86 -13.42 -0.11 -2.40
N ILE A 87 -12.90 0.56 -3.43
CA ILE A 87 -11.59 1.22 -3.39
C ILE A 87 -11.72 2.67 -3.87
N SER A 88 -11.10 3.58 -3.13
CA SER A 88 -10.98 5.00 -3.46
C SER A 88 -9.58 5.51 -3.17
N TYR A 89 -9.20 6.63 -3.79
CA TYR A 89 -7.87 7.21 -3.64
C TYR A 89 -7.90 8.73 -3.84
N ASP A 90 -6.92 9.42 -3.22
CA ASP A 90 -6.74 10.87 -3.35
C ASP A 90 -5.70 11.26 -4.41
N SER A 91 -5.35 12.55 -4.48
CA SER A 91 -4.41 13.10 -5.46
C SER A 91 -2.92 12.94 -5.11
N ARG A 92 -2.56 12.10 -4.12
CA ARG A 92 -1.15 11.92 -3.75
C ARG A 92 -0.37 11.17 -4.83
N ILE A 93 0.95 11.36 -4.79
CA ILE A 93 1.90 10.63 -5.63
C ILE A 93 1.63 9.12 -5.50
N LYS A 94 1.47 8.44 -6.64
CA LYS A 94 1.18 7.00 -6.76
C LYS A 94 -0.13 6.51 -6.12
N SER A 95 -1.05 7.39 -5.71
CA SER A 95 -2.32 6.94 -5.11
C SER A 95 -3.15 6.08 -6.07
N ASP A 96 -3.25 6.46 -7.34
CA ASP A 96 -3.94 5.68 -8.36
C ASP A 96 -3.22 4.33 -8.63
N TYR A 97 -1.89 4.35 -8.69
CA TYR A 97 -1.05 3.17 -8.90
C TYR A 97 -1.21 2.15 -7.76
N PHE A 98 -1.18 2.61 -6.51
CA PHE A 98 -1.41 1.76 -5.35
C PHE A 98 -2.85 1.24 -5.28
N ALA A 99 -3.85 2.07 -5.60
CA ALA A 99 -5.25 1.65 -5.62
C ALA A 99 -5.52 0.56 -6.68
N LYS A 100 -4.96 0.71 -7.89
CA LYS A 100 -5.05 -0.29 -8.96
C LYS A 100 -4.35 -1.60 -8.58
N ASN A 101 -3.19 -1.53 -7.93
CA ASN A 101 -2.50 -2.73 -7.46
C ASN A 101 -3.26 -3.45 -6.35
N ALA A 102 -3.83 -2.72 -5.39
CA ALA A 102 -4.74 -3.30 -4.41
C ALA A 102 -5.93 -3.99 -5.10
N ALA A 103 -6.53 -3.35 -6.11
CA ALA A 103 -7.60 -3.97 -6.90
C ALA A 103 -7.15 -5.28 -7.57
N CYS A 104 -5.96 -5.33 -8.16
CA CYS A 104 -5.40 -6.54 -8.76
C CYS A 104 -5.22 -7.67 -7.73
N VAL A 105 -4.73 -7.37 -6.52
CA VAL A 105 -4.56 -8.37 -5.46
C VAL A 105 -5.93 -8.94 -5.03
N PHE A 106 -6.93 -8.09 -4.79
CA PHE A 106 -8.27 -8.57 -4.48
C PHE A 106 -8.88 -9.41 -5.60
N ALA A 107 -8.78 -8.94 -6.85
CA ALA A 107 -9.29 -9.66 -8.01
C ALA A 107 -8.60 -11.02 -8.20
N GLY A 108 -7.29 -11.11 -7.94
CA GLY A 108 -6.53 -12.36 -7.95
C GLY A 108 -6.98 -13.35 -6.87
N ASN A 109 -7.58 -12.87 -5.78
CA ASN A 109 -8.21 -13.69 -4.74
C ASN A 109 -9.70 -13.97 -5.02
N GLY A 110 -10.22 -13.61 -6.20
CA GLY A 110 -11.62 -13.83 -6.57
C GLY A 110 -12.64 -12.86 -5.93
N ILE A 111 -12.18 -11.76 -5.33
CA ILE A 111 -13.03 -10.75 -4.70
C ILE A 111 -13.47 -9.72 -5.74
N LYS A 112 -14.77 -9.40 -5.78
CA LYS A 112 -15.31 -8.34 -6.64
C LYS A 112 -14.82 -6.97 -6.17
N VAL A 113 -14.17 -6.22 -7.04
CA VAL A 113 -13.67 -4.87 -6.72
C VAL A 113 -14.54 -3.80 -7.37
N ASN A 114 -15.05 -2.87 -6.57
CA ASN A 114 -15.66 -1.63 -7.04
C ASN A 114 -14.66 -0.48 -6.81
N ILE A 115 -13.95 -0.06 -7.85
CA ILE A 115 -12.97 1.02 -7.78
C ILE A 115 -13.48 2.25 -8.52
N TYR A 116 -13.29 3.44 -7.94
CA TYR A 116 -13.59 4.68 -8.64
C TYR A 116 -12.59 4.90 -9.79
N PRO A 117 -13.06 5.34 -10.99
CA PRO A 117 -12.18 5.55 -12.14
C PRO A 117 -11.27 6.78 -11.96
N GLU A 118 -11.61 7.67 -11.03
CA GLU A 118 -10.94 8.93 -10.76
C GLU A 118 -10.76 9.17 -9.26
N LEU A 119 -10.05 10.25 -8.90
CA LEU A 119 -9.84 10.65 -7.51
C LEU A 119 -11.16 10.90 -6.79
N MET A 120 -11.31 10.33 -5.59
CA MET A 120 -12.55 10.40 -4.82
C MET A 120 -12.26 10.51 -3.32
N PRO A 121 -12.96 11.39 -2.59
CA PRO A 121 -12.67 11.63 -1.19
C PRO A 121 -13.24 10.51 -0.30
N THR A 122 -12.70 10.36 0.91
CA THR A 122 -13.10 9.34 1.88
C THR A 122 -14.62 9.20 2.10
N PRO A 123 -15.44 10.27 2.14
CA PRO A 123 -16.88 10.14 2.31
C PRO A 123 -17.56 9.36 1.17
N LEU A 124 -17.04 9.44 -0.05
CA LEU A 124 -17.58 8.70 -1.19
C LEU A 124 -17.25 7.21 -1.10
N LEU A 125 -16.08 6.84 -0.59
CA LEU A 125 -15.80 5.44 -0.22
C LEU A 125 -16.79 4.93 0.83
N SER A 126 -17.03 5.70 1.89
CA SER A 126 -17.98 5.31 2.96
C SER A 126 -19.41 5.16 2.42
N TRP A 127 -19.80 6.00 1.46
CA TRP A 127 -21.06 5.83 0.73
C TRP A 127 -21.06 4.56 -0.12
N ALA A 128 -20.02 4.33 -0.93
CA ALA A 128 -19.93 3.18 -1.84
C ALA A 128 -19.98 1.85 -1.10
N VAL A 129 -19.25 1.70 0.01
CA VAL A 129 -19.26 0.48 0.83
C VAL A 129 -20.69 0.12 1.26
N ARG A 130 -21.44 1.10 1.78
CA ARG A 130 -22.82 0.89 2.26
C ARG A 130 -23.81 0.71 1.12
N HIS A 131 -23.71 1.52 0.07
CA HIS A 131 -24.64 1.52 -1.05
C HIS A 131 -24.51 0.26 -1.90
N LEU A 132 -23.27 -0.17 -2.19
CA LEU A 132 -22.97 -1.36 -2.97
C LEU A 132 -22.90 -2.64 -2.13
N LYS A 133 -23.11 -2.53 -0.80
CA LYS A 133 -23.03 -3.63 0.16
C LYS A 133 -21.70 -4.38 0.09
N CYS A 134 -20.60 -3.64 0.01
CA CYS A 134 -19.26 -4.21 0.05
C CYS A 134 -18.90 -4.66 1.47
N ASP A 135 -18.04 -5.67 1.56
CA ASP A 135 -17.60 -6.28 2.81
C ASP A 135 -16.43 -5.52 3.45
N ALA A 136 -15.68 -4.75 2.65
CA ALA A 136 -14.65 -3.83 3.13
C ALA A 136 -14.48 -2.62 2.18
N GLY A 137 -13.84 -1.57 2.70
CA GLY A 137 -13.40 -0.42 1.93
C GLY A 137 -11.88 -0.28 1.98
N VAL A 138 -11.27 0.31 0.95
CA VAL A 138 -9.87 0.72 0.97
C VAL A 138 -9.76 2.16 0.51
N MET A 139 -9.14 3.00 1.33
CA MET A 139 -8.78 4.37 0.97
C MET A 139 -7.26 4.51 0.87
N VAL A 140 -6.76 4.78 -0.34
CA VAL A 140 -5.35 5.14 -0.54
C VAL A 140 -5.18 6.64 -0.31
N THR A 141 -4.65 7.00 0.85
CA THR A 141 -4.43 8.39 1.26
C THR A 141 -3.58 8.46 2.53
N ALA A 142 -2.73 9.49 2.64
CA ALA A 142 -2.16 9.94 3.90
C ALA A 142 -2.83 11.21 4.47
N SER A 143 -4.06 11.53 4.04
CA SER A 143 -4.87 12.63 4.58
C SER A 143 -4.19 14.01 4.51
N HIS A 144 -3.72 14.56 5.62
CA HIS A 144 -3.06 15.87 5.69
C HIS A 144 -1.53 15.79 5.70
N ASN A 145 -0.95 14.59 5.68
CA ASN A 145 0.50 14.43 5.67
C ASN A 145 1.14 15.11 4.45
N PRO A 146 2.43 15.50 4.50
CA PRO A 146 3.13 16.11 3.38
C PRO A 146 3.04 15.29 2.07
N ALA A 147 3.26 15.93 0.92
CA ALA A 147 3.07 15.31 -0.41
C ALA A 147 3.87 14.02 -0.64
N LYS A 148 5.07 13.92 -0.04
CA LYS A 148 5.93 12.71 -0.11
C LYS A 148 5.37 11.49 0.64
N TYR A 149 4.31 11.66 1.43
CA TYR A 149 3.66 10.56 2.14
C TYR A 149 2.49 10.02 1.33
N ASN A 150 2.31 8.71 1.40
CA ASN A 150 1.05 8.06 1.05
C ASN A 150 0.61 7.13 2.18
N GLY A 151 -0.54 6.47 2.01
CA GLY A 151 -1.10 5.61 3.02
C GLY A 151 -2.16 4.69 2.48
N TYR A 152 -2.53 3.72 3.31
CA TYR A 152 -3.52 2.69 3.00
C TYR A 152 -4.40 2.50 4.23
N LYS A 153 -5.70 2.73 4.09
CA LYS A 153 -6.70 2.59 5.15
C LYS A 153 -7.72 1.55 4.76
N VAL A 154 -8.26 0.87 5.77
CA VAL A 154 -9.35 -0.11 5.67
C VAL A 154 -10.56 0.44 6.40
#